data_AF-A0A7S0FZF9-F1
#
_entry.id   AF-A0A7S0FZF9-F1
#
_cell.length_a   1.000
_cell.length_b   1.000
_cell.length_c   1.000
_cell.angle_alpha   90.00
_cell.angle_beta   90.00
_cell.angle_gamma   90.00
#
_symmetry.space_group_name_H-M   'P 1'
#
loop_
_entity.id
_entity.type
_entity.pdbx_description
1 polymer ?
#
loop_
_entity_poly.entity_id
_entity_poly.type
_entity_poly.pdbx_seq_one_letter_code
_entity_poly.pdbx_strand_id
1 'polypeptide(L)'
;FGAGCAVSRAFPLFNEKTKGADMSEHKVVVALVHAVDGHAELVKTTQALSVTSEGIRHTQRLVDSPPNKLTADTYVKECLEVAAELKGYGVECKVFRMKELQENGMGCLEGVGRASIEHSGEPAMVILSRAAPNSSST
;
A
#
# COMPACT_ATOMS: atom_id res chain seq x y z
N PHE A 1 -1.10 -10.65 -17.28
CA PHE A 1 -1.40 -9.57 -16.29
C PHE A 1 -2.88 -9.41 -16.00
N GLY A 2 -3.75 -9.02 -16.95
CA GLY A 2 -5.17 -8.74 -16.65
C GLY A 2 -5.90 -9.81 -15.83
N ALA A 3 -5.79 -11.09 -16.23
CA ALA A 3 -6.38 -12.21 -15.49
C ALA A 3 -5.81 -12.36 -14.07
N GLY A 4 -4.48 -12.24 -13.90
CA GLY A 4 -3.84 -12.30 -12.59
C GLY A 4 -4.36 -11.20 -11.66
N CYS A 5 -4.43 -9.97 -12.14
CA CYS A 5 -4.97 -8.84 -11.36
C CYS A 5 -6.45 -9.05 -11.00
N ALA A 6 -7.26 -9.62 -11.90
CA ALA A 6 -8.66 -9.91 -11.64
C ALA A 6 -8.82 -10.95 -10.52
N VAL A 7 -8.00 -12.01 -10.53
CA VAL A 7 -7.99 -13.02 -9.48
C VAL A 7 -7.56 -12.42 -8.15
N SER A 8 -6.53 -11.55 -8.11
CA SER A 8 -6.09 -10.90 -6.87
C SER A 8 -7.19 -10.11 -6.16
N ARG A 9 -8.06 -9.41 -6.91
CA ARG A 9 -9.20 -8.65 -6.35
C ARG A 9 -10.31 -9.52 -5.78
N ALA A 10 -10.40 -10.78 -6.21
CA ALA A 10 -11.42 -11.72 -5.73
C ALA A 10 -11.15 -12.24 -4.31
N PHE A 11 -9.96 -11.95 -3.75
CA PHE A 11 -9.53 -12.43 -2.43
C PHE A 11 -9.16 -11.25 -1.49
N PRO A 12 -10.17 -10.48 -1.03
CA PRO A 12 -9.96 -9.38 -0.09
C PRO A 12 -9.29 -9.83 1.20
N LEU A 13 -8.52 -8.94 1.81
CA LEU A 13 -7.86 -9.18 3.10
C LEU A 13 -8.67 -8.66 4.29
N PHE A 14 -9.49 -7.63 4.10
CA PHE A 14 -10.26 -7.04 5.20
C PHE A 14 -11.54 -7.85 5.47
N ASN A 15 -11.79 -8.19 6.73
CA ASN A 15 -12.99 -8.88 7.16
C ASN A 15 -13.26 -8.59 8.66
N GLU A 16 -14.50 -8.23 8.98
CA GLU A 16 -14.99 -8.04 10.37
C GLU A 16 -16.30 -8.79 10.65
N LYS A 17 -16.66 -9.76 9.81
CA LYS A 17 -17.87 -10.57 10.03
C LYS A 17 -17.76 -11.31 11.36
N THR A 18 -18.75 -11.12 12.23
CA THR A 18 -18.80 -11.72 13.58
C THR A 18 -19.42 -13.12 13.62
N LYS A 19 -20.11 -13.54 12.55
CA LYS A 19 -20.73 -14.87 12.39
C LYS A 19 -20.45 -15.41 10.99
N GLY A 20 -20.14 -16.71 10.91
CA GLY A 20 -19.88 -17.39 9.63
C GLY A 20 -18.58 -16.98 8.93
N ALA A 21 -17.75 -16.15 9.57
CA ALA A 21 -16.38 -15.93 9.15
C ALA A 21 -15.54 -17.12 9.62
N ASP A 22 -15.07 -17.93 8.69
CA ASP A 22 -13.90 -18.75 8.95
C ASP A 22 -12.72 -17.80 9.06
N MET A 23 -12.14 -17.70 10.26
CA MET A 23 -10.99 -16.84 10.55
C MET A 23 -9.67 -17.61 10.36
N SER A 24 -9.73 -18.85 9.88
CA SER A 24 -8.53 -19.60 9.53
C SER A 24 -7.81 -18.97 8.34
N GLU A 25 -6.49 -19.12 8.31
CA GLU A 25 -5.70 -18.64 7.18
C GLU A 25 -5.97 -19.50 5.94
N HIS A 26 -6.53 -18.90 4.90
CA HIS A 26 -6.77 -19.57 3.63
C HIS A 26 -5.66 -19.28 2.64
N LYS A 27 -4.93 -20.33 2.25
CA LYS A 27 -3.93 -20.24 1.19
C LYS A 27 -4.54 -20.60 -0.16
N VAL A 28 -4.59 -19.62 -1.06
CA VAL A 28 -5.03 -19.82 -2.45
C VAL A 28 -3.82 -19.85 -3.36
N VAL A 29 -3.67 -20.94 -4.12
CA VAL A 29 -2.61 -21.09 -5.14
C VAL A 29 -3.25 -20.99 -6.52
N VAL A 30 -2.77 -20.06 -7.34
CA VAL A 30 -3.28 -19.81 -8.69
C VAL A 30 -2.22 -20.22 -9.70
N ALA A 31 -2.53 -21.24 -10.50
CA ALA A 31 -1.68 -21.64 -11.61
C ALA A 31 -2.12 -20.91 -12.88
N LEU A 32 -1.30 -19.99 -13.38
CA LEU A 32 -1.54 -19.30 -14.64
C LEU A 32 -0.82 -20.05 -15.77
N VAL A 33 -1.60 -20.53 -16.73
CA VAL A 33 -1.06 -21.13 -17.95
C VAL A 33 -0.83 -20.00 -18.94
N HIS A 34 0.44 -19.74 -19.26
CA HIS A 34 0.84 -18.69 -20.19
C HIS A 34 1.75 -19.30 -21.26
N ALA A 35 1.39 -19.10 -22.53
CA ALA A 35 2.25 -19.48 -23.65
C ALA A 35 3.36 -18.43 -23.78
N VAL A 36 4.54 -18.75 -23.24
CA VAL A 36 5.76 -17.93 -23.34
C VAL A 36 6.92 -18.76 -23.85
N ASP A 37 7.85 -18.09 -24.53
CA ASP A 37 9.06 -18.70 -25.07
C ASP A 37 10.09 -18.92 -23.95
N GLY A 38 9.91 -20.03 -23.23
CA GLY A 38 10.90 -20.56 -22.30
C GLY A 38 10.60 -20.31 -20.81
N HIS A 39 11.28 -21.10 -19.98
CA HIS A 39 11.05 -21.16 -18.54
C HIS A 39 11.42 -19.87 -17.80
N ALA A 40 12.47 -19.16 -18.23
CA ALA A 40 12.96 -17.97 -17.55
C ALA A 40 11.94 -16.81 -17.58
N GLU A 41 11.32 -16.55 -18.73
CA GLU A 41 10.29 -15.51 -18.87
C GLU A 41 9.01 -15.88 -18.11
N LEU A 42 8.68 -17.17 -18.01
CA LEU A 42 7.58 -17.65 -17.19
C LEU A 42 7.81 -17.37 -15.71
N VAL A 43 9.01 -17.65 -15.20
CA VAL A 43 9.37 -17.40 -13.78
C VAL A 43 9.30 -15.90 -13.48
N LYS A 44 9.91 -15.06 -14.33
CA LYS A 44 9.90 -13.60 -14.18
C LYS A 44 8.47 -13.02 -14.19
N THR A 45 7.64 -13.48 -15.12
CA THR A 45 6.24 -13.04 -15.23
C THR A 45 5.44 -13.47 -14.00
N THR A 46 5.62 -14.70 -13.54
CA THR A 46 4.94 -15.21 -12.34
C THR A 46 5.34 -14.43 -11.10
N GLN A 47 6.64 -14.14 -10.92
CA GLN A 47 7.13 -13.34 -9.79
C GLN A 47 6.56 -11.93 -9.81
N ALA A 48 6.54 -11.27 -10.98
CA ALA A 48 5.95 -9.95 -11.13
C ALA A 48 4.44 -9.96 -10.80
N LEU A 49 3.71 -11.01 -11.18
CA LEU A 49 2.29 -11.16 -10.86
C LEU A 49 2.04 -11.40 -9.37
N SER A 50 2.92 -12.14 -8.68
CA SER A 50 2.82 -12.32 -7.23
C SER A 50 2.97 -10.98 -6.49
N VAL A 51 4.01 -10.19 -6.82
CA VAL A 51 4.21 -8.85 -6.22
C VAL A 51 3.04 -7.91 -6.58
N THR A 52 2.54 -7.98 -7.82
CA THR A 52 1.36 -7.20 -8.23
C THR A 52 0.11 -7.61 -7.42
N SER A 53 -0.06 -8.91 -7.17
CA SER A 53 -1.18 -9.44 -6.39
C SER A 53 -1.15 -8.96 -4.95
N GLU A 54 0.03 -8.96 -4.32
CA GLU A 54 0.25 -8.42 -2.98
C GLU A 54 -0.11 -6.93 -2.92
N GLY A 55 0.38 -6.13 -3.87
CA GLY A 55 0.06 -4.70 -3.95
C GLY A 55 -1.44 -4.42 -4.14
N ILE A 56 -2.13 -5.20 -4.99
CA ILE A 56 -3.58 -5.09 -5.21
C ILE A 56 -4.34 -5.38 -3.91
N ARG A 57 -4.01 -6.49 -3.24
CA ARG A 57 -4.71 -6.92 -2.02
C ARG A 57 -4.42 -6.01 -0.85
N HIS A 58 -3.20 -5.49 -0.74
CA HIS A 58 -2.82 -4.49 0.25
C HIS A 58 -3.61 -3.18 0.03
N THR A 59 -3.69 -2.69 -1.21
CA THR A 59 -4.53 -1.52 -1.56
C THR A 59 -5.99 -1.76 -1.21
N GLN A 60 -6.54 -2.93 -1.56
CA GLN A 60 -7.93 -3.28 -1.24
C GLN A 60 -8.17 -3.30 0.28
N ARG A 61 -7.24 -3.83 1.09
CA ARG A 61 -7.34 -3.81 2.55
C ARG A 61 -7.43 -2.40 3.10
N LEU A 62 -6.61 -1.48 2.60
CA LEU A 62 -6.62 -0.08 3.02
C LEU A 62 -7.96 0.58 2.69
N VAL A 63 -8.46 0.38 1.46
CA VAL A 63 -9.73 0.98 1.00
C VAL A 63 -10.95 0.40 1.73
N ASP A 64 -10.95 -0.90 2.01
CA ASP A 64 -12.06 -1.59 2.69
C ASP A 64 -12.03 -1.35 4.21
N SER A 65 -10.92 -0.89 4.78
CA SER A 65 -10.79 -0.62 6.21
C SER A 65 -11.62 0.60 6.62
N PRO A 66 -12.45 0.52 7.67
CA PRO A 66 -13.30 1.62 8.07
C PRO A 66 -12.47 2.76 8.70
N PRO A 67 -12.95 4.03 8.66
CA PRO A 67 -12.17 5.19 9.09
C PRO A 67 -11.78 5.20 10.58
N ASN A 68 -12.49 4.45 11.43
CA ASN A 68 -12.13 4.28 12.84
C ASN A 68 -10.92 3.36 13.05
N LYS A 69 -10.50 2.60 12.02
CA LYS A 69 -9.30 1.76 12.03
C LYS A 69 -8.19 2.33 11.16
N LEU A 70 -8.53 2.84 9.98
CA LEU A 70 -7.60 3.53 9.08
C LEU A 70 -7.78 5.04 9.18
N THR A 71 -7.15 5.62 10.21
CA THR A 71 -7.06 7.06 10.46
C THR A 71 -5.83 7.65 9.77
N ALA A 72 -5.65 8.98 9.80
CA ALA A 72 -4.43 9.59 9.27
C ALA A 72 -3.18 9.04 9.97
N ASP A 73 -3.24 8.83 11.29
CA ASP A 73 -2.11 8.29 12.06
C ASP A 73 -1.83 6.83 11.78
N THR A 74 -2.85 5.98 11.68
CA THR A 74 -2.62 4.57 11.34
C THR A 74 -2.16 4.43 9.90
N TYR A 75 -2.63 5.29 8.98
CA TYR A 75 -2.15 5.25 7.61
C TYR A 75 -0.71 5.74 7.47
N VAL A 76 -0.28 6.73 8.26
CA VAL A 76 1.15 7.11 8.33
C VAL A 76 2.00 5.95 8.83
N LYS A 77 1.53 5.16 9.81
CA LYS A 77 2.23 3.95 10.26
C LYS A 77 2.37 2.92 9.14
N GLU A 78 1.30 2.65 8.39
CA GLU A 78 1.33 1.76 7.22
C GLU A 78 2.38 2.22 6.20
N CYS A 79 2.48 3.52 5.91
CA CYS A 79 3.51 4.03 5.01
C CYS A 79 4.93 3.86 5.56
N LEU A 80 5.12 4.02 6.88
CA LEU A 80 6.41 3.81 7.54
C LEU A 80 6.83 2.34 7.52
N GLU A 81 5.87 1.42 7.70
CA GLU A 81 6.09 -0.02 7.59
C GLU A 81 6.53 -0.40 6.17
N VAL A 82 5.80 0.07 5.14
CA VAL A 82 6.19 -0.11 3.73
C VAL A 82 7.59 0.46 3.46
N ALA A 83 7.91 1.64 3.99
CA ALA A 83 9.24 2.22 3.83
C ALA A 83 10.34 1.38 4.50
N ALA A 84 10.06 0.80 5.67
CA ALA A 84 10.99 -0.06 6.39
C ALA A 84 11.27 -1.35 5.61
N GLU A 85 10.24 -1.98 5.07
CA GLU A 85 10.36 -3.17 4.20
C GLU A 85 11.17 -2.87 2.94
N LEU A 86 10.99 -1.68 2.36
CA LEU A 86 11.64 -1.29 1.11
C LEU A 86 12.98 -0.57 1.29
N LYS A 87 13.45 -0.36 2.53
CA LYS A 87 14.69 0.36 2.82
C LYS A 87 15.90 -0.25 2.11
N GLY A 88 15.95 -1.59 2.00
CA GLY A 88 17.01 -2.30 1.27
C GLY A 88 17.05 -2.01 -0.25
N TYR A 89 15.98 -1.44 -0.80
CA TYR A 89 15.86 -1.07 -2.21
C TYR A 89 16.08 0.42 -2.48
N GLY A 90 16.61 1.16 -1.48
CA GLY A 90 16.90 2.59 -1.60
C GLY A 90 15.65 3.47 -1.51
N VAL A 91 14.61 3.01 -0.80
CA VAL A 91 13.44 3.84 -0.49
C VAL A 91 13.71 4.64 0.77
N GLU A 92 13.49 5.95 0.69
CA GLU A 92 13.51 6.89 1.81
C GLU A 92 12.08 7.36 2.11
N CYS A 93 11.82 7.66 3.38
CA CYS A 93 10.52 8.16 3.84
C CYS A 93 10.69 9.46 4.60
N LYS A 94 9.90 10.47 4.23
CA LYS A 94 9.79 11.75 4.93
C LYS A 94 8.33 11.96 5.32
N VAL A 95 8.11 12.32 6.58
CA VAL A 95 6.78 12.61 7.12
C VAL A 95 6.76 14.06 7.61
N PHE A 96 5.76 14.82 7.19
CA PHE A 96 5.45 16.15 7.71
C PHE A 96 4.12 16.06 8.46
N ARG A 97 4.10 16.52 9.70
CA ARG A 97 2.88 16.60 10.52
C ARG A 97 2.42 18.04 10.63
N MET A 98 1.39 18.30 11.42
CA MET A 98 0.65 19.56 11.41
C MET A 98 1.56 20.79 11.52
N LYS A 99 2.51 20.77 12.46
CA LYS A 99 3.44 21.87 12.66
C LYS A 99 4.34 22.07 11.45
N GLU A 100 4.96 21.01 10.92
CA GLU A 100 5.83 21.12 9.75
C GLU A 100 5.04 21.50 8.49
N LEU A 101 3.79 21.04 8.34
CA LEU A 101 2.92 21.46 7.24
C LEU A 101 2.68 22.97 7.28
N GLN A 102 2.39 23.54 8.45
CA GLN A 102 2.19 24.98 8.62
C GLN A 102 3.48 25.76 8.33
N GLU A 103 4.60 25.32 8.89
CA GLU A 103 5.91 25.98 8.71
C GLU A 103 6.39 25.95 7.25
N ASN A 104 6.04 24.91 6.49
CA ASN A 104 6.40 24.76 5.07
C ASN A 104 5.33 25.33 4.11
N GLY A 105 4.37 26.12 4.60
CA GLY A 105 3.36 26.78 3.76
C GLY A 105 2.31 25.84 3.16
N MET A 106 2.18 24.61 3.68
CA MET A 106 1.18 23.61 3.25
C MET A 106 -0.17 23.80 3.95
N GLY A 107 -0.61 25.06 4.05
CA GLY A 107 -1.80 25.48 4.81
C GLY A 107 -3.12 24.89 4.30
N CYS A 108 -3.19 24.46 3.04
CA CYS A 108 -4.38 23.77 2.52
C CYS A 108 -4.57 22.40 3.18
N LEU A 109 -3.51 21.59 3.30
CA LEU A 109 -3.60 20.26 3.88
C LEU A 109 -3.80 20.33 5.40
N GLU A 110 -3.07 21.23 6.06
CA GLU A 110 -3.27 21.53 7.49
C GLU A 110 -4.70 22.02 7.75
N GLY A 111 -5.17 23.00 6.97
CA GLY A 111 -6.49 23.61 7.17
C GLY A 111 -7.66 22.63 6.99
N VAL A 112 -7.55 21.70 6.04
CA VAL A 112 -8.57 20.64 5.84
C VAL A 112 -8.57 19.65 7.01
N GLY A 113 -7.40 19.21 7.47
CA GLY A 113 -7.30 18.18 8.50
C GLY A 113 -7.36 18.69 9.95
N ARG A 114 -7.23 19.99 10.19
CA ARG A 114 -7.17 20.59 11.54
C ARG A 114 -8.36 20.22 12.43
N ALA A 115 -9.56 20.15 11.87
CA ALA A 115 -10.75 19.83 12.65
C ALA A 115 -10.85 18.34 13.05
N SER A 116 -10.02 17.47 12.48
CA SER A 116 -10.10 16.02 12.68
C SER A 116 -9.05 15.48 13.66
N ILE A 117 -8.21 16.33 14.25
CA ILE A 117 -7.09 15.93 15.12
C ILE A 117 -7.57 15.06 16.29
N GLU A 118 -8.66 15.45 16.95
CA GLU A 118 -9.18 14.74 18.13
C GLU A 118 -9.75 13.34 17.82
N HIS A 119 -10.08 13.04 16.56
CA HIS A 119 -10.82 11.82 16.20
C HIS A 119 -10.13 10.94 15.15
N SER A 120 -9.30 11.52 14.29
CA SER A 120 -8.71 10.83 13.13
C SER A 120 -7.21 11.10 12.99
N GLY A 121 -6.59 11.75 13.97
CA GLY A 121 -5.15 12.04 14.00
C GLY A 121 -4.77 13.30 13.24
N GLU A 122 -3.50 13.70 13.38
CA GLU A 122 -2.98 14.91 12.75
C GLU A 122 -2.88 14.78 11.23
N PRO A 123 -3.20 15.83 10.45
CA PRO A 123 -2.93 15.84 9.02
C PRO A 123 -1.46 15.56 8.76
N ALA A 124 -1.18 14.78 7.72
CA ALA A 124 0.17 14.37 7.38
C ALA A 124 0.40 14.40 5.88
N MET A 125 1.62 14.77 5.50
CA MET A 125 2.15 14.49 4.18
C MET A 125 3.26 13.45 4.33
N VAL A 126 3.10 12.30 3.68
CA VAL A 126 4.12 11.25 3.64
C VAL A 126 4.69 11.20 2.23
N ILE A 127 6.02 11.27 2.13
CA ILE A 127 6.75 11.18 0.87
C ILE A 127 7.64 9.93 0.94
N LEU A 128 7.37 8.99 0.04
CA LEU A 128 8.24 7.84 -0.22
C LEU A 128 9.01 8.12 -1.51
N SER A 129 10.33 8.22 -1.43
CA SER A 129 11.20 8.52 -2.57
C SER A 129 12.17 7.38 -2.84
N ARG A 130 12.42 7.11 -4.12
CA ARG A 130 13.40 6.12 -4.58
C ARG A 130 14.13 6.68 -5.80
N ALA A 131 15.45 6.88 -5.69
CA ALA A 131 16.26 7.21 -6.85
C ALA A 131 16.47 5.95 -7.70
N ALA A 132 16.11 6.00 -8.98
CA ALA A 132 16.44 4.90 -9.88
C ALA A 132 17.94 4.94 -10.18
N PRO A 133 18.65 3.80 -10.22
CA PRO A 133 20.10 3.77 -10.44
C PRO A 133 20.59 4.48 -11.71
N ASN A 134 19.70 4.71 -12.69
CA ASN A 134 20.00 5.29 -14.00
C ASN A 134 19.09 6.48 -14.38
N SER A 135 18.37 7.10 -13.44
CA SER A 135 17.58 8.30 -13.77
C SER A 135 18.47 9.54 -13.69
N SER A 136 18.97 10.00 -14.84
CA SER A 136 19.57 11.34 -14.95
C SER A 136 18.47 12.39 -14.75
N SER A 137 18.60 13.21 -13.71
CA SER A 137 17.80 14.43 -13.56
C SER A 137 18.02 15.29 -14.81
N THR A 138 16.98 15.40 -15.64
CA THR A 138 16.97 16.30 -16.79
C THR A 138 16.36 17.62 -16.36
#